data_AF-A0A939VF76-F1
#
_entry.id   AF-A0A939VF76-F1
#
_cell.length_a   1.000
_cell.length_b   1.000
_cell.length_c   1.000
_cell.angle_alpha   90.00
_cell.angle_beta   90.00
_cell.angle_gamma   90.00
#
_symmetry.space_group_name_H-M   'P 1'
#
loop_
_entity.id
_entity.type
_entity.pdbx_description
1 polymer ?
#
loop_
_entity_poly.entity_id
_entity_poly.type
_entity_poly.pdbx_seq_one_letter_code
_entity_poly.pdbx_strand_id
1 'polypeptide(L)'
;GLWTLGTDRAGDGFALRRDGALVFGKSSGMPGRLYEDEGHLYFDYALTVGGKTMRYLVKDGDDFALTAPFGGELLAATVSEGEMWFLESCPDGWLLSCGERKYQYSDRPGFGFRSAELYGRPGGCAAVVNMVAKAMGMPVEIICSDGESWLKGGGSGSYHYYDCTPDVHLTFTKDMDRLVVSSFGGTDEEQIEGVRFEGGRCAMQYEGQIYLACTPMDGSPPFIWKRGNKRMTLDLKGVLTGIYVAAPD
;
A
#
# COMPACT_ATOMS: atom_id res chain seq x y z
N GLY A 1 14.69 -5.84 20.85
CA GLY A 1 14.78 -4.54 21.52
C GLY A 1 13.40 -4.21 22.07
N LEU A 2 13.29 -3.88 23.36
CA LEU A 2 12.14 -4.07 24.26
C LEU A 2 10.77 -3.47 23.85
N TRP A 3 9.93 -4.17 23.06
CA TRP A 3 8.57 -3.71 22.71
C TRP A 3 7.62 -3.89 23.90
N THR A 4 6.61 -3.05 24.09
CA THR A 4 5.50 -3.35 25.02
C THR A 4 4.27 -2.52 24.71
N LEU A 5 3.14 -3.18 24.55
CA LEU A 5 1.78 -2.68 24.46
C LEU A 5 0.96 -3.64 25.30
N GLY A 6 -0.06 -3.18 26.00
CA GLY A 6 -1.03 -4.09 26.62
C GLY A 6 -1.07 -4.14 28.12
N THR A 7 -2.08 -4.83 28.59
CA THR A 7 -2.00 -5.59 29.83
C THR A 7 -2.65 -6.92 29.50
N ASP A 8 -2.00 -8.07 29.67
CA ASP A 8 -2.00 -8.52 31.05
C ASP A 8 -1.00 -9.62 31.48
N ARG A 9 -0.69 -9.64 32.78
CA ARG A 9 -0.15 -10.79 33.53
C ARG A 9 -1.10 -11.28 34.65
N ALA A 10 -2.28 -10.68 34.82
CA ALA A 10 -3.15 -10.87 35.98
C ALA A 10 -4.65 -11.13 35.72
N GLY A 11 -5.14 -11.19 34.47
CA GLY A 11 -6.33 -11.99 34.15
C GLY A 11 -7.43 -11.48 33.21
N ASP A 12 -7.18 -10.67 32.18
CA ASP A 12 -7.58 -10.99 30.78
C ASP A 12 -7.63 -9.77 29.83
N GLY A 13 -6.73 -9.76 28.83
CA GLY A 13 -6.59 -8.71 27.83
C GLY A 13 -5.26 -8.87 27.08
N PHE A 14 -5.10 -8.25 25.91
CA PHE A 14 -3.88 -8.45 25.13
C PHE A 14 -2.67 -7.76 25.77
N ALA A 15 -1.49 -8.32 25.54
CA ALA A 15 -0.25 -7.53 25.56
C ALA A 15 0.72 -7.98 24.49
N LEU A 16 1.28 -7.01 23.75
CA LEU A 16 2.29 -7.17 22.71
C LEU A 16 3.60 -6.49 23.13
N ARG A 17 4.61 -7.27 23.50
CA ARG A 17 5.82 -6.86 24.18
C ARG A 17 7.00 -7.71 23.74
N ARG A 18 8.15 -7.13 23.45
CA ARG A 18 9.36 -7.82 23.04
C ARG A 18 10.59 -7.11 23.56
N ASP A 19 10.69 -7.08 24.88
CA ASP A 19 11.76 -7.72 25.66
C ASP A 19 11.46 -7.59 27.18
N GLY A 20 10.23 -7.18 27.56
CA GLY A 20 9.55 -7.67 28.76
C GLY A 20 8.71 -8.94 28.50
N ALA A 21 8.73 -9.41 27.24
CA ALA A 21 8.11 -10.61 26.65
C ALA A 21 6.61 -10.86 26.96
N LEU A 22 5.75 -10.40 26.05
CA LEU A 22 4.60 -11.16 25.57
C LEU A 22 4.23 -10.54 24.21
N VAL A 23 4.65 -11.14 23.10
CA VAL A 23 4.67 -10.57 21.73
C VAL A 23 3.31 -10.69 21.02
N PHE A 24 2.20 -10.45 21.72
CA PHE A 24 0.78 -10.44 21.28
C PHE A 24 -0.03 -11.22 22.34
N GLY A 25 -1.24 -10.78 22.70
CA GLY A 25 -2.24 -11.58 23.42
C GLY A 25 -3.66 -11.13 23.05
N LYS A 26 -4.74 -11.42 23.75
CA LYS A 26 -5.32 -12.75 23.93
C LYS A 26 -6.40 -12.90 22.84
N SER A 27 -6.44 -13.98 22.09
CA SER A 27 -5.45 -15.05 21.96
C SER A 27 -5.23 -15.28 20.47
N SER A 28 -4.65 -14.23 19.90
CA SER A 28 -3.64 -14.33 18.85
C SER A 28 -4.13 -14.87 17.53
N GLY A 29 -5.23 -14.30 17.04
CA GLY A 29 -5.56 -14.40 15.62
C GLY A 29 -4.48 -13.80 14.71
N MET A 30 -4.86 -13.37 13.51
CA MET A 30 -3.89 -12.85 12.55
C MET A 30 -3.35 -11.49 13.00
N PRO A 31 -2.03 -11.38 13.24
CA PRO A 31 -1.44 -10.11 13.61
C PRO A 31 -1.44 -9.13 12.44
N GLY A 32 -1.75 -7.88 12.75
CA GLY A 32 -1.53 -6.76 11.87
C GLY A 32 -0.25 -6.03 12.24
N ARG A 33 -0.34 -4.71 12.35
CA ARG A 33 0.76 -3.78 12.47
C ARG A 33 0.81 -3.15 13.85
N LEU A 34 2.03 -3.04 14.39
CA LEU A 34 2.35 -2.20 15.54
C LEU A 34 2.93 -0.88 15.03
N TYR A 35 2.35 0.25 15.43
CA TYR A 35 2.79 1.58 15.02
C TYR A 35 2.52 2.62 16.11
N GLU A 36 3.13 3.80 15.97
CA GLU A 36 2.91 4.96 16.83
C GLU A 36 2.21 6.05 16.03
N ASP A 37 1.22 6.69 16.64
CA ASP A 37 0.57 7.89 16.09
C ASP A 37 0.18 8.82 17.25
N GLU A 38 0.49 10.12 17.12
CA GLU A 38 0.26 11.13 18.16
C GLU A 38 0.70 10.74 19.58
N GLY A 39 1.81 10.03 19.71
CA GLY A 39 2.36 9.60 21.01
C GLY A 39 1.64 8.43 21.67
N HIS A 40 0.73 7.76 20.95
CA HIS A 40 0.04 6.54 21.37
C HIS A 40 0.55 5.34 20.57
N LEU A 41 0.66 4.19 21.22
CA LEU A 41 0.99 2.92 20.54
C LEU A 41 -0.29 2.20 20.14
N TYR A 42 -0.35 1.85 18.86
CA TYR A 42 -1.46 1.16 18.25
C TYR A 42 -1.07 -0.21 17.74
N PHE A 43 -1.99 -1.15 17.87
CA PHE A 43 -1.81 -2.47 17.29
C PHE A 43 -3.10 -3.04 16.74
N ASP A 44 -3.15 -3.33 15.44
CA ASP A 44 -4.30 -3.97 14.83
C ASP A 44 -4.14 -5.50 14.77
N TYR A 45 -5.26 -6.20 14.91
CA TYR A 45 -5.31 -7.64 14.72
C TYR A 45 -6.69 -8.11 14.26
N ALA A 46 -6.75 -9.34 13.76
CA ALA A 46 -7.99 -9.96 13.31
C ALA A 46 -8.22 -11.33 13.96
N LEU A 47 -9.49 -11.66 14.24
CA LEU A 47 -9.93 -12.98 14.70
C LEU A 47 -10.96 -13.55 13.72
N THR A 48 -10.85 -14.83 13.39
CA THR A 48 -11.91 -15.53 12.66
C THR A 48 -12.87 -16.19 13.64
N VAL A 49 -14.11 -15.73 13.68
CA VAL A 49 -15.17 -16.25 14.55
C VAL A 49 -16.35 -16.69 13.68
N GLY A 50 -16.68 -17.98 13.71
CA GLY A 50 -17.79 -18.52 12.92
C GLY A 50 -17.66 -18.31 11.41
N GLY A 51 -16.42 -18.31 10.87
CA GLY A 51 -16.13 -18.08 9.45
C GLY A 51 -16.13 -16.61 9.03
N LYS A 52 -16.36 -15.67 9.95
CA LYS A 52 -16.26 -14.23 9.71
C LYS A 52 -14.99 -13.65 10.32
N THR A 53 -14.35 -12.74 9.61
CA THR A 53 -13.19 -12.00 10.11
C THR A 53 -13.65 -10.78 10.90
N MET A 54 -13.32 -10.73 12.17
CA MET A 54 -13.54 -9.60 13.07
C MET A 54 -12.20 -8.89 13.28
N ARG A 55 -12.18 -7.56 13.16
CA ARG A 55 -10.96 -6.76 13.35
C ARG A 55 -11.02 -5.96 14.64
N TYR A 56 -9.86 -5.74 15.22
CA TYR A 56 -9.70 -5.06 16.49
C TYR A 56 -8.53 -4.08 16.38
N LEU A 57 -8.69 -2.93 17.03
CA LEU A 57 -7.60 -1.99 17.27
C LEU A 57 -7.30 -1.98 18.75
N VAL A 58 -6.02 -2.04 19.05
CA VAL A 58 -5.50 -1.73 20.37
C VAL A 58 -4.99 -0.30 20.38
N LYS A 59 -5.28 0.44 21.45
CA LYS A 59 -4.60 1.69 21.80
C LYS A 59 -4.05 1.58 23.23
N ASP A 60 -2.73 1.67 23.40
CA ASP A 60 -2.00 1.69 24.68
C ASP A 60 -2.28 0.58 25.71
N GLY A 61 -3.09 -0.43 25.41
CA GLY A 61 -3.53 -1.38 26.43
C GLY A 61 -4.99 -1.74 26.35
N ASP A 62 -5.78 -0.85 25.75
CA ASP A 62 -7.22 -1.00 25.60
C ASP A 62 -7.54 -1.54 24.19
N ASP A 63 -8.35 -2.60 24.11
CA ASP A 63 -8.79 -3.19 22.86
C ASP A 63 -10.21 -2.76 22.48
N PHE A 64 -10.39 -2.51 21.19
CA PHE A 64 -11.64 -2.04 20.61
C PHE A 64 -12.00 -2.92 19.43
N ALA A 65 -13.20 -3.51 19.45
CA ALA A 65 -13.75 -4.17 18.28
C ALA A 65 -14.11 -3.12 17.22
N LEU A 66 -13.68 -3.35 15.98
CA LEU A 66 -13.93 -2.45 14.86
C LEU A 66 -15.10 -2.95 14.03
N THR A 67 -15.90 -1.99 13.56
CA THR A 67 -16.98 -2.24 12.60
C THR A 67 -16.79 -1.34 11.40
N ALA A 68 -17.10 -1.86 10.22
CA ALA A 68 -17.15 -1.11 8.97
C ALA A 68 -18.19 0.02 9.08
N PRO A 69 -17.81 1.31 8.99
CA PRO A 69 -18.74 2.43 9.12
C PRO A 69 -19.83 2.47 8.03
N PHE A 70 -19.59 1.89 6.86
CA PHE A 70 -20.55 1.93 5.73
C PHE A 70 -21.17 0.57 5.39
N GLY A 71 -21.05 -0.41 6.30
CA GLY A 71 -21.73 -1.70 6.19
C GLY A 71 -21.06 -2.69 5.23
N GLY A 72 -19.87 -2.39 4.70
CA GLY A 72 -19.04 -3.33 3.95
C GLY A 72 -18.33 -4.35 4.85
N GLU A 73 -17.50 -5.21 4.24
CA GLU A 73 -16.58 -6.05 5.00
C GLU A 73 -15.32 -5.24 5.34
N LEU A 74 -14.96 -5.17 6.62
CA LEU A 74 -13.81 -4.39 7.06
C LEU A 74 -12.49 -5.11 6.71
N LEU A 75 -11.78 -4.57 5.72
CA LEU A 75 -10.54 -5.13 5.21
C LEU A 75 -9.30 -4.67 5.96
N ALA A 76 -9.25 -3.44 6.46
CA ALA A 76 -8.16 -2.89 7.25
C ALA A 76 -8.62 -1.64 8.02
N ALA A 77 -7.90 -1.31 9.10
CA ALA A 77 -8.06 -0.03 9.79
C ALA A 77 -6.70 0.48 10.30
N THR A 78 -6.53 1.80 10.39
CA THR A 78 -5.35 2.43 11.00
C THR A 78 -5.73 3.78 11.58
N VAL A 79 -4.93 4.28 12.51
CA VAL A 79 -4.95 5.67 12.94
C VAL A 79 -3.85 6.42 12.17
N SER A 80 -4.14 7.63 11.72
CA SER A 80 -3.17 8.54 11.10
C SER A 80 -3.55 9.97 11.46
N GLU A 81 -2.62 10.70 12.06
CA GLU A 81 -2.82 12.08 12.52
C GLU A 81 -4.03 12.21 13.46
N GLY A 82 -4.16 11.26 14.40
CA GLY A 82 -5.24 11.24 15.39
C GLY A 82 -6.59 10.76 14.86
N GLU A 83 -6.71 10.51 13.55
CA GLU A 83 -7.97 10.12 12.93
C GLU A 83 -7.99 8.65 12.53
N MET A 84 -9.17 8.01 12.69
CA MET A 84 -9.35 6.60 12.38
C MET A 84 -9.78 6.41 10.91
N TRP A 85 -8.95 5.71 10.17
CA TRP A 85 -9.14 5.37 8.77
C TRP A 85 -9.58 3.91 8.62
N PHE A 86 -10.55 3.69 7.74
CA PHE A 86 -11.14 2.38 7.46
C PHE A 86 -11.05 2.07 5.97
N LEU A 87 -10.71 0.82 5.66
CA LEU A 87 -10.84 0.26 4.32
C LEU A 87 -11.90 -0.85 4.35
N GLU A 88 -12.96 -0.68 3.59
CA GLU A 88 -14.05 -1.65 3.44
C GLU A 88 -14.08 -2.21 2.02
N SER A 89 -14.49 -3.48 1.86
CA SER A 89 -14.98 -3.97 0.56
C SER A 89 -16.49 -3.79 0.46
N CYS A 90 -16.92 -3.28 -0.67
CA CYS A 90 -18.31 -3.07 -1.06
C CYS A 90 -18.62 -3.86 -2.35
N PRO A 91 -19.89 -4.06 -2.73
CA PRO A 91 -20.25 -4.77 -3.96
C PRO A 91 -19.55 -4.24 -5.22
N ASP A 92 -19.30 -2.93 -5.28
CA ASP A 92 -18.71 -2.26 -6.43
C ASP A 92 -17.20 -1.98 -6.28
N GLY A 93 -16.54 -2.53 -5.26
CA GLY A 93 -15.08 -2.38 -5.04
C GLY A 93 -14.68 -2.10 -3.61
N TRP A 94 -13.95 -1.03 -3.38
CA TRP A 94 -13.35 -0.69 -2.09
C TRP A 94 -13.68 0.74 -1.69
N LEU A 95 -13.82 0.97 -0.39
CA LEU A 95 -14.11 2.27 0.19
C LEU A 95 -13.07 2.58 1.26
N LEU A 96 -12.24 3.60 1.01
CA LEU A 96 -11.39 4.22 2.02
C LEU A 96 -12.16 5.37 2.67
N SER A 97 -12.19 5.42 3.99
CA SER A 97 -12.96 6.46 4.69
C SER A 97 -12.33 6.90 6.00
N CYS A 98 -12.65 8.14 6.38
CA CYS A 98 -12.32 8.73 7.67
C CYS A 98 -13.39 9.79 8.03
N GLY A 99 -14.21 9.48 9.03
CA GLY A 99 -15.38 10.28 9.36
C GLY A 99 -16.33 10.42 8.17
N GLU A 100 -16.54 11.64 7.70
CA GLU A 100 -17.38 11.94 6.53
C GLU A 100 -16.64 11.81 5.18
N ARG A 101 -15.29 11.79 5.19
CA ARG A 101 -14.49 11.67 3.97
C ARG A 101 -14.56 10.24 3.44
N LYS A 102 -14.79 10.12 2.13
CA LYS A 102 -15.00 8.85 1.43
C LYS A 102 -14.30 8.86 0.08
N TYR A 103 -13.60 7.79 -0.22
CA TYR A 103 -12.93 7.57 -1.50
C TYR A 103 -13.31 6.17 -1.98
N GLN A 104 -14.10 6.11 -3.06
CA GLN A 104 -14.58 4.87 -3.66
C GLN A 104 -13.65 4.46 -4.79
N TYR A 105 -13.30 3.19 -4.83
CA TYR A 105 -12.45 2.60 -5.87
C TYR A 105 -13.17 1.39 -6.45
N SER A 106 -13.31 1.34 -7.77
CA SER A 106 -14.09 0.30 -8.43
C SER A 106 -13.34 -1.03 -8.47
N ASP A 107 -14.05 -2.14 -8.19
CA ASP A 107 -13.50 -3.48 -8.38
C ASP A 107 -13.01 -3.66 -9.83
N ARG A 108 -12.00 -4.50 -10.01
CA ARG A 108 -11.42 -4.79 -11.32
C ARG A 108 -11.73 -6.24 -11.72
N PRO A 109 -12.64 -6.46 -12.68
CA PRO A 109 -12.96 -7.80 -13.17
C PRO A 109 -11.70 -8.56 -13.60
N GLY A 110 -11.64 -9.85 -13.26
CA GLY A 110 -10.50 -10.72 -13.59
C GLY A 110 -9.42 -10.83 -12.51
N PHE A 111 -9.49 -10.00 -11.46
CA PHE A 111 -8.60 -10.07 -10.31
C PHE A 111 -9.36 -10.59 -9.07
N GLY A 112 -8.66 -11.23 -8.14
CA GLY A 112 -9.22 -11.71 -6.88
C GLY A 112 -8.48 -11.11 -5.69
N PHE A 113 -9.22 -10.68 -4.66
CA PHE A 113 -8.64 -10.14 -3.43
C PHE A 113 -7.74 -11.15 -2.71
N ARG A 114 -6.65 -10.67 -2.11
CA ARG A 114 -5.69 -11.46 -1.33
C ARG A 114 -5.50 -10.90 0.08
N SER A 115 -5.21 -9.61 0.19
CA SER A 115 -5.03 -8.92 1.48
C SER A 115 -5.17 -7.42 1.29
N ALA A 116 -5.35 -6.67 2.38
CA ALA A 116 -5.20 -5.23 2.34
C ALA A 116 -4.54 -4.69 3.59
N GLU A 117 -3.93 -3.52 3.44
CA GLU A 117 -3.24 -2.80 4.50
C GLU A 117 -3.54 -1.31 4.38
N LEU A 118 -3.45 -0.56 5.47
CA LEU A 118 -3.51 0.90 5.47
C LEU A 118 -2.19 1.48 5.95
N TYR A 119 -1.82 2.65 5.46
CA TYR A 119 -0.58 3.34 5.79
C TYR A 119 -0.91 4.81 6.08
N GLY A 120 -0.61 5.25 7.30
CA GLY A 120 -0.66 6.67 7.63
C GLY A 120 0.34 7.47 6.81
N ARG A 121 -0.02 8.70 6.46
CA ARG A 121 0.81 9.66 5.72
C ARG A 121 0.44 11.09 6.14
N PRO A 122 1.32 12.07 5.91
CA PRO A 122 0.97 13.46 6.15
C PRO A 122 -0.31 13.84 5.39
N GLY A 123 -1.29 14.39 6.11
CA GLY A 123 -2.58 14.82 5.57
C GLY A 123 -3.59 13.72 5.26
N GLY A 124 -3.32 12.44 5.57
CA GLY A 124 -4.33 11.39 5.37
C GLY A 124 -3.83 9.95 5.47
N CYS A 125 -4.43 9.06 4.68
CA CYS A 125 -4.10 7.64 4.68
C CYS A 125 -4.10 7.06 3.26
N ALA A 126 -3.28 6.02 3.05
CA ALA A 126 -3.29 5.22 1.84
C ALA A 126 -3.60 3.76 2.18
N ALA A 127 -4.58 3.17 1.50
CA ALA A 127 -4.84 1.74 1.48
C ALA A 127 -4.00 1.05 0.42
N VAL A 128 -3.58 -0.19 0.66
CA VAL A 128 -2.90 -1.07 -0.30
C VAL A 128 -3.66 -2.38 -0.35
N VAL A 129 -4.39 -2.62 -1.44
CA VAL A 129 -5.22 -3.81 -1.69
C VAL A 129 -4.45 -4.79 -2.57
N ASN A 130 -3.92 -5.86 -2.00
CA ASN A 130 -3.30 -6.95 -2.74
C ASN A 130 -4.37 -7.82 -3.40
N MET A 131 -4.21 -8.05 -4.69
CA MET A 131 -5.02 -8.91 -5.54
C MET A 131 -4.15 -9.90 -6.31
N VAL A 132 -4.79 -10.86 -6.98
CA VAL A 132 -4.16 -11.85 -7.86
C VAL A 132 -4.97 -11.97 -9.15
N ALA A 133 -4.30 -11.90 -10.30
CA ALA A 133 -4.94 -12.14 -11.61
C ALA A 133 -5.41 -13.60 -11.70
N LYS A 134 -6.72 -13.84 -11.90
CA LYS A 134 -7.32 -15.19 -11.88
C LYS A 134 -6.75 -16.11 -12.97
N ALA A 135 -6.43 -15.54 -14.14
CA ALA A 135 -5.94 -16.32 -15.28
C ALA A 135 -4.45 -16.69 -15.19
N MET A 136 -3.63 -15.90 -14.50
CA MET A 136 -2.16 -16.00 -14.55
C MET A 136 -1.50 -16.16 -13.19
N GLY A 137 -2.25 -16.04 -12.08
CA GLY A 137 -1.72 -16.14 -10.72
C GLY A 137 -0.79 -14.99 -10.32
N MET A 138 -0.73 -13.91 -11.12
CA MET A 138 0.17 -12.79 -10.90
C MET A 138 -0.35 -11.86 -9.79
N PRO A 139 0.47 -11.49 -8.80
CA PRO A 139 0.08 -10.56 -7.74
C PRO A 139 -0.01 -9.12 -8.26
N VAL A 140 -1.03 -8.40 -7.81
CA VAL A 140 -1.35 -7.02 -8.19
C VAL A 140 -1.86 -6.28 -6.96
N GLU A 141 -1.13 -5.34 -6.39
CA GLU A 141 -1.64 -4.43 -5.36
C GLU A 141 -2.43 -3.29 -6.00
N ILE A 142 -3.35 -2.64 -5.28
CA ILE A 142 -3.96 -1.36 -5.60
C ILE A 142 -3.67 -0.39 -4.46
N ILE A 143 -3.10 0.79 -4.69
CA ILE A 143 -2.87 1.78 -3.63
C ILE A 143 -3.96 2.84 -3.70
N CYS A 144 -4.91 2.78 -2.79
CA CYS A 144 -6.03 3.70 -2.65
C CYS A 144 -5.63 4.87 -1.74
N SER A 145 -5.35 6.06 -2.26
CA SER A 145 -5.22 7.29 -1.46
C SER A 145 -6.22 8.34 -1.91
N ASP A 146 -6.40 9.38 -1.12
CA ASP A 146 -7.19 10.57 -1.48
C ASP A 146 -7.11 10.93 -2.98
N GLY A 147 -8.15 10.58 -3.73
CA GLY A 147 -8.27 10.89 -5.16
C GLY A 147 -7.49 10.00 -6.13
N GLU A 148 -6.77 8.97 -5.69
CA GLU A 148 -5.92 8.14 -6.57
C GLU A 148 -5.94 6.65 -6.21
N SER A 149 -5.97 5.79 -7.23
CA SER A 149 -5.76 4.34 -7.10
C SER A 149 -4.54 3.94 -7.92
N TRP A 150 -3.46 3.49 -7.27
CA TRP A 150 -2.27 2.97 -7.94
C TRP A 150 -2.38 1.46 -8.06
N LEU A 151 -1.47 0.78 -8.76
CA LEU A 151 -1.25 -0.65 -8.56
C LEU A 151 0.22 -0.99 -8.30
N LYS A 152 0.51 -2.01 -7.49
CA LYS A 152 1.88 -2.46 -7.18
C LYS A 152 2.03 -3.99 -7.20
N GLY A 153 2.82 -4.56 -8.10
CA GLY A 153 3.23 -5.97 -8.01
C GLY A 153 4.40 -6.15 -7.03
N GLY A 154 4.45 -7.25 -6.29
CA GLY A 154 5.60 -7.67 -5.49
C GLY A 154 6.38 -8.81 -6.15
N GLY A 155 7.70 -8.63 -6.32
CA GLY A 155 8.68 -9.64 -6.73
C GLY A 155 8.74 -9.90 -8.25
N SER A 156 9.94 -9.75 -8.86
CA SER A 156 10.19 -9.91 -10.31
C SER A 156 8.97 -9.48 -11.15
N GLY A 157 8.57 -8.22 -10.96
CA GLY A 157 7.18 -7.82 -11.06
C GLY A 157 6.82 -7.21 -12.40
N SER A 158 5.63 -7.53 -12.89
CA SER A 158 4.89 -6.70 -13.83
C SER A 158 3.85 -5.87 -13.07
N TYR A 159 3.68 -4.61 -13.45
CA TYR A 159 2.86 -3.60 -12.78
C TYR A 159 1.93 -3.01 -13.81
N HIS A 160 0.63 -2.94 -13.54
CA HIS A 160 -0.33 -2.39 -14.51
C HIS A 160 -0.84 -1.04 -14.01
N TYR A 161 -1.06 -0.07 -14.89
CA TYR A 161 -1.57 1.26 -14.58
C TYR A 161 -2.74 1.54 -15.53
N TYR A 162 -3.96 1.60 -14.99
CA TYR A 162 -5.21 1.60 -15.78
C TYR A 162 -5.86 2.97 -15.95
N ASP A 163 -5.24 4.02 -15.43
CA ASP A 163 -5.83 5.36 -15.42
C ASP A 163 -5.04 6.32 -16.33
N CYS A 164 -4.15 5.75 -17.15
CA CYS A 164 -3.51 6.39 -18.28
C CYS A 164 -4.12 5.83 -19.57
N THR A 165 -4.24 6.65 -20.61
CA THR A 165 -4.77 6.20 -21.90
C THR A 165 -3.64 6.19 -22.93
N PRO A 166 -3.23 5.03 -23.46
CA PRO A 166 -3.68 3.66 -23.10
C PRO A 166 -3.08 3.16 -21.78
N ASP A 167 -3.74 2.18 -21.15
CA ASP A 167 -3.25 1.49 -19.95
C ASP A 167 -1.82 1.01 -20.15
N VAL A 168 -0.99 1.08 -19.11
CA VAL A 168 0.44 0.77 -19.18
C VAL A 168 0.78 -0.43 -18.32
N HIS A 169 1.60 -1.33 -18.84
CA HIS A 169 2.27 -2.35 -18.05
C HIS A 169 3.76 -2.03 -17.95
N LEU A 170 4.30 -2.05 -16.73
CA LEU A 170 5.74 -1.96 -16.47
C LEU A 170 6.24 -3.34 -16.06
N THR A 171 7.24 -3.89 -16.73
CA THR A 171 7.83 -5.18 -16.40
C THR A 171 9.31 -5.04 -16.12
N PHE A 172 9.73 -5.45 -14.93
CA PHE A 172 11.13 -5.40 -14.52
C PHE A 172 11.85 -6.68 -14.91
N THR A 173 13.13 -6.55 -15.26
CA THR A 173 14.03 -7.72 -15.26
C THR A 173 14.23 -8.23 -13.85
N LYS A 174 14.64 -9.50 -13.74
CA LYS A 174 14.95 -10.14 -12.45
C LYS A 174 16.01 -9.35 -11.66
N ASP A 175 16.95 -8.75 -12.36
CA ASP A 175 18.08 -8.02 -11.80
C ASP A 175 17.80 -6.52 -11.58
N MET A 176 16.57 -6.05 -11.88
CA MET A 176 16.12 -4.66 -11.69
C MET A 176 16.98 -3.60 -12.41
N ASP A 177 17.61 -4.00 -13.51
CA ASP A 177 18.52 -3.21 -14.35
C ASP A 177 17.88 -2.75 -15.68
N ARG A 178 16.63 -3.18 -15.93
CA ARG A 178 15.84 -2.79 -17.09
C ARG A 178 14.34 -2.82 -16.78
N LEU A 179 13.61 -1.89 -17.39
CA LEU A 179 12.15 -1.81 -17.36
C LEU A 179 11.58 -1.80 -18.78
N VAL A 180 10.56 -2.62 -19.03
CA VAL A 180 9.75 -2.60 -20.25
C VAL A 180 8.42 -1.94 -19.94
N VAL A 181 8.03 -0.95 -20.73
CA VAL A 181 6.77 -0.20 -20.64
C VAL A 181 5.93 -0.54 -21.86
N SER A 182 4.89 -1.35 -21.71
CA SER A 182 4.00 -1.75 -22.82
C SER A 182 2.59 -1.20 -22.63
N SER A 183 1.89 -0.90 -23.72
CA SER A 183 0.49 -0.47 -23.66
C SER A 183 -0.46 -1.67 -23.71
N PHE A 184 -1.53 -1.71 -22.91
CA PHE A 184 -2.53 -2.78 -23.00
C PHE A 184 -3.21 -2.76 -24.38
N GLY A 185 -3.12 -3.87 -25.12
CA GLY A 185 -3.68 -3.99 -26.47
C GLY A 185 -2.93 -3.19 -27.56
N GLY A 186 -1.82 -2.54 -27.23
CA GLY A 186 -0.95 -1.85 -28.19
C GLY A 186 0.27 -2.68 -28.58
N THR A 187 0.92 -2.30 -29.69
CA THR A 187 2.21 -2.85 -30.12
C THR A 187 3.41 -2.02 -29.63
N ASP A 188 3.15 -0.89 -28.97
CA ASP A 188 4.19 0.04 -28.56
C ASP A 188 4.80 -0.39 -27.22
N GLU A 189 6.09 -0.71 -27.29
CA GLU A 189 6.95 -1.03 -26.15
C GLU A 189 8.07 0.00 -26.05
N GLU A 190 8.20 0.64 -24.89
CA GLU A 190 9.34 1.50 -24.55
C GLU A 190 10.24 0.79 -23.54
N GLN A 191 11.54 0.89 -23.73
CA GLN A 191 12.52 0.25 -22.86
C GLN A 191 13.38 1.30 -22.18
N ILE A 192 13.56 1.13 -20.87
CA ILE A 192 14.43 1.97 -20.06
C ILE A 192 15.57 1.09 -19.55
N GLU A 193 16.76 1.40 -20.04
CA GLU A 193 18.01 0.69 -19.80
C GLU A 193 19.08 1.64 -19.25
N GLY A 194 20.21 1.07 -18.78
CA GLY A 194 21.31 1.87 -18.24
C GLY A 194 20.99 2.49 -16.87
N VAL A 195 19.92 2.05 -16.23
CA VAL A 195 19.46 2.52 -14.93
C VAL A 195 19.26 1.33 -14.00
N ARG A 196 19.34 1.58 -12.70
CA ARG A 196 19.00 0.65 -11.64
C ARG A 196 17.76 1.14 -10.90
N PHE A 197 16.83 0.23 -10.67
CA PHE A 197 15.63 0.51 -9.89
C PHE A 197 15.82 -0.05 -8.47
N GLU A 198 16.15 0.84 -7.53
CA GLU A 198 16.51 0.46 -6.15
C GLU A 198 15.30 -0.01 -5.31
N GLY A 199 14.10 0.03 -5.86
CA GLY A 199 12.91 -0.56 -5.27
C GLY A 199 11.77 -0.67 -6.27
N GLY A 200 10.84 -1.61 -6.04
CA GLY A 200 9.62 -1.78 -6.85
C GLY A 200 8.58 -0.65 -6.69
N ARG A 201 8.93 0.46 -6.03
CA ARG A 201 8.12 1.68 -5.86
C ARG A 201 8.69 2.85 -6.68
N CYS A 202 9.37 2.54 -7.78
CA CYS A 202 10.01 3.54 -8.62
C CYS A 202 9.06 4.12 -9.68
N ALA A 203 7.75 3.89 -9.59
CA ALA A 203 6.80 4.25 -10.63
C ALA A 203 5.49 4.76 -10.03
N MET A 204 4.96 5.85 -10.57
CA MET A 204 3.65 6.39 -10.20
C MET A 204 2.90 6.94 -11.39
N GLN A 205 1.59 7.08 -11.25
CA GLN A 205 0.75 7.77 -12.21
C GLN A 205 0.23 9.07 -11.59
N TYR A 206 0.22 10.15 -12.36
CA TYR A 206 -0.37 11.43 -11.97
C TYR A 206 -0.90 12.15 -13.21
N GLU A 207 -2.14 12.64 -13.17
CA GLU A 207 -2.83 13.31 -14.30
C GLU A 207 -2.74 12.53 -15.64
N GLY A 208 -3.02 11.22 -15.59
CA GLY A 208 -2.97 10.34 -16.77
C GLY A 208 -1.56 10.09 -17.34
N GLN A 209 -0.50 10.49 -16.62
CA GLN A 209 0.89 10.33 -17.03
C GLN A 209 1.64 9.38 -16.09
N ILE A 210 2.58 8.62 -16.63
CA ILE A 210 3.47 7.75 -15.84
C ILE A 210 4.78 8.48 -15.59
N TYR A 211 5.21 8.45 -14.32
CA TYR A 211 6.48 8.96 -13.85
C TYR A 211 7.29 7.83 -13.22
N LEU A 212 8.59 7.81 -13.50
CA LEU A 212 9.51 6.81 -12.96
C LEU A 212 10.71 7.46 -12.29
N ALA A 213 11.09 6.95 -11.12
CA ALA A 213 12.32 7.28 -10.43
C ALA A 213 13.46 6.41 -10.99
N CYS A 214 14.44 7.04 -11.64
CA CYS A 214 15.51 6.34 -12.33
C CYS A 214 16.87 6.70 -11.72
N THR A 215 17.66 5.68 -11.35
CA THR A 215 19.06 5.86 -10.90
C THR A 215 20.01 5.38 -11.99
N PRO A 216 20.75 6.25 -12.69
CA PRO A 216 21.71 5.85 -13.71
C PRO A 216 22.82 4.95 -13.18
N MET A 217 23.23 3.96 -13.97
CA MET A 217 24.36 3.08 -13.64
C MET A 217 25.73 3.70 -13.99
N ASP A 218 25.75 4.74 -14.81
CA ASP A 218 26.96 5.44 -15.24
C ASP A 218 27.45 6.50 -14.23
N GLY A 219 26.77 6.65 -13.09
CA GLY A 219 27.08 7.62 -12.05
C GLY A 219 26.59 9.03 -12.35
N SER A 220 25.83 9.25 -13.43
CA SER A 220 25.14 10.52 -13.65
C SER A 220 24.03 10.75 -12.60
N PRO A 221 23.62 12.01 -12.36
CA PRO A 221 22.61 12.30 -11.36
C PRO A 221 21.28 11.59 -11.65
N PRO A 222 20.55 11.15 -10.61
CA PRO A 222 19.27 10.50 -10.79
C PRO A 222 18.26 11.43 -11.44
N PHE A 223 17.27 10.85 -12.11
CA PHE A 223 16.26 11.62 -12.84
C PHE A 223 14.88 11.00 -12.71
N ILE A 224 13.87 11.84 -12.89
CA ILE A 224 12.49 11.41 -13.08
C ILE A 224 12.23 11.31 -14.58
N TRP A 225 11.85 10.12 -15.03
CA TRP A 225 11.36 9.91 -16.39
C TRP A 225 9.85 10.11 -16.43
N LYS A 226 9.34 10.74 -17.49
CA LYS A 226 7.90 10.84 -17.77
C LYS A 226 7.63 10.27 -19.16
N ARG A 227 6.55 9.50 -19.32
CA ARG A 227 6.10 9.00 -20.64
C ARG A 227 5.96 10.15 -21.65
N GLY A 228 6.46 9.95 -22.87
CA GLY A 228 6.69 11.06 -23.83
C GLY A 228 8.06 11.74 -23.65
N ASN A 229 8.91 11.15 -22.82
CA ASN A 229 10.36 11.36 -22.67
C ASN A 229 10.84 12.71 -22.09
N LYS A 230 10.00 13.42 -21.32
CA LYS A 230 10.50 14.54 -20.51
C LYS A 230 11.34 13.97 -19.36
N ARG A 231 12.66 14.21 -19.41
CA ARG A 231 13.60 13.89 -18.32
C ARG A 231 13.75 15.08 -17.39
N MET A 232 13.59 14.84 -16.09
CA MET A 232 13.78 15.84 -15.04
C MET A 232 14.93 15.40 -14.14
N THR A 233 16.14 15.90 -14.43
CA THR A 233 17.34 15.60 -13.65
C THR A 233 17.24 16.24 -12.27
N LEU A 234 17.61 15.49 -11.25
CA LEU A 234 17.68 15.97 -9.88
C LEU A 234 19.14 16.13 -9.48
N ASP A 235 19.52 17.30 -8.99
CA ASP A 235 20.85 17.53 -8.42
C ASP A 235 20.93 16.93 -7.00
N LEU A 236 20.99 15.61 -6.96
CA LEU A 236 21.01 14.81 -5.73
C LEU A 236 22.26 13.93 -5.71
N LYS A 237 22.98 13.95 -4.58
CA LYS A 237 24.03 12.97 -4.28
C LYS A 237 23.36 11.74 -3.65
N GLY A 238 23.08 10.72 -4.45
CA GLY A 238 22.48 9.48 -3.97
C GLY A 238 21.73 8.71 -5.05
N VAL A 239 20.85 7.82 -4.62
CA VAL A 239 20.01 6.99 -5.48
C VAL A 239 18.53 7.29 -5.22
N LEU A 240 17.70 7.17 -6.25
CA LEU A 240 16.25 7.24 -6.10
C LEU A 240 15.68 5.85 -5.80
N THR A 241 14.96 5.74 -4.69
CA THR A 241 14.29 4.51 -4.25
C THR A 241 12.79 4.53 -4.52
N GLY A 242 12.24 5.69 -4.88
CA GLY A 242 10.84 5.87 -5.24
C GLY A 242 10.53 7.30 -5.67
N ILE A 243 9.29 7.53 -6.11
CA ILE A 243 8.77 8.85 -6.49
C ILE A 243 7.36 9.04 -5.92
N TYR A 244 7.08 10.26 -5.49
CA TYR A 244 5.77 10.72 -5.07
C TYR A 244 5.54 12.15 -5.60
N VAL A 245 4.41 12.38 -6.26
CA VAL A 245 3.94 13.69 -6.71
C VAL A 245 2.72 14.01 -5.88
N ALA A 246 2.80 15.05 -5.07
CA ALA A 246 1.66 15.58 -4.34
C ALA A 246 0.88 16.53 -5.25
N ALA A 247 -0.45 16.52 -5.17
CA ALA A 247 -1.25 17.60 -5.73
C ALA A 247 -0.83 18.94 -5.09
N PRO A 248 -0.81 20.06 -5.83
CA PRO A 248 -0.58 21.36 -5.21
C PRO A 248 -1.74 21.67 -4.24
N ASP A 249 -1.37 22.19 -3.06
CA ASP A 249 -2.30 22.66 -2.02
C ASP A 249 -3.37 23.65 -2.56
#